data_AF-A0A4Q8UJ31-F1
#
_entry.id   AF-A0A4Q8UJ31-F1
#
_cell.length_a   1.000
_cell.length_b   1.000
_cell.length_c   1.000
_cell.angle_alpha   90.00
_cell.angle_beta   90.00
_cell.angle_gamma   90.00
#
_symmetry.space_group_name_H-M   'P 1'
#
loop_
_entity.id
_entity.type
_entity.pdbx_description
1 polymer ?
#
loop_
_entity_poly.entity_id
_entity_poly.type
_entity_poly.pdbx_seq_one_letter_code
_entity_poly.pdbx_strand_id
1 'polypeptide(L)' 'MWASVQRGDAVTLSQGGVECHKGFVNDRTEDGHTIWVIDKIGDRRLFHIEDDYELQISQNAHAC' A
#
# COMPACT_ATOMS: atom_id res chain seq x y z
N MET A 1 10.03 -4.94 3.89
CA MET A 1 10.31 -4.27 2.60
C MET A 1 9.07 -4.36 1.74
N TRP A 2 8.60 -3.25 1.17
CA TRP A 2 7.37 -3.22 0.36
C TRP A 2 7.60 -3.62 -1.10
N ALA A 3 8.74 -4.24 -1.41
CA ALA A 3 9.10 -4.69 -2.75
C ALA A 3 8.17 -5.79 -3.33
N SER A 4 7.29 -6.38 -2.51
CA SER A 4 6.30 -7.36 -2.98
C SER A 4 5.03 -6.71 -3.54
N VAL A 5 4.79 -5.41 -3.28
CA VAL A 5 3.62 -4.72 -3.83
C VAL A 5 3.82 -4.39 -5.31
N GLN A 6 2.76 -4.58 -6.09
CA GLN A 6 2.70 -4.22 -7.49
C GLN A 6 1.67 -3.12 -7.72
N ARG A 7 1.83 -2.39 -8.83
CA ARG A 7 0.84 -1.42 -9.25
C ARG A 7 -0.51 -2.12 -9.49
N GLY A 8 -1.56 -1.62 -8.85
CA GLY A 8 -2.91 -2.17 -8.89
C GLY A 8 -3.27 -3.03 -7.68
N ASP A 9 -2.31 -3.41 -6.83
CA ASP A 9 -2.61 -4.14 -5.60
C ASP A 9 -3.45 -3.28 -4.65
N ALA A 10 -4.50 -3.88 -4.10
CA ALA A 10 -5.24 -3.28 -3.00
C ALA A 10 -4.43 -3.42 -1.72
N VAL A 11 -4.09 -2.31 -1.08
CA VAL A 11 -3.31 -2.28 0.14
C VAL A 11 -4.05 -1.54 1.24
N THR A 12 -3.89 -2.04 2.46
CA THR A 12 -4.30 -1.37 3.69
C THR A 12 -3.03 -1.00 4.44
N LEU A 13 -2.90 0.26 4.82
CA LEU A 13 -1.86 0.74 5.73
C LEU A 13 -2.46 0.90 7.12
N SER A 14 -1.84 0.25 8.09
CA SER A 14 -2.12 0.41 9.51
C SER A 14 -0.91 0.97 10.25
N GLN A 15 -1.14 1.68 11.34
CA GLN A 15 -0.08 2.16 12.23
C GLN A 15 -0.45 1.77 13.66
N GLY A 16 0.43 1.01 14.32
CA GLY A 16 0.15 0.49 15.67
C GLY A 16 -1.14 -0.35 15.74
N GLY A 17 -1.43 -1.14 14.70
CA GLY A 17 -2.64 -1.96 14.61
C GLY A 17 -3.94 -1.22 14.26
N VAL A 18 -3.90 0.09 14.00
CA VAL A 18 -5.08 0.85 13.56
C VAL A 18 -5.01 1.08 12.05
N GLU A 19 -6.04 0.66 11.31
CA GLU A 19 -6.16 0.94 9.87
C GLU A 19 -6.27 2.45 9.63
N CYS A 20 -5.22 3.05 9.05
CA CYS A 20 -5.17 4.48 8.77
C CYS A 20 -5.58 4.79 7.34
N HIS A 21 -5.23 3.93 6.39
CA HIS A 21 -5.46 4.19 4.98
C HIS A 21 -5.71 2.91 4.19
N LYS A 22 -6.53 3.00 3.15
CA LYS A 22 -6.84 1.89 2.25
C LYS A 22 -6.95 2.42 0.83
N GLY A 23 -6.32 1.75 -0.12
CA GLY A 23 -6.38 2.16 -1.52
C GLY A 23 -5.68 1.16 -2.42
N PHE A 24 -5.37 1.60 -3.64
CA PHE A 24 -4.65 0.81 -4.62
C PHE A 24 -3.25 1.37 -4.82
N VAL A 25 -2.25 0.51 -4.99
CA VAL A 25 -0.90 0.97 -5.31
C VAL A 25 -0.92 1.55 -6.72
N ASN A 26 -0.70 2.86 -6.83
CA ASN A 26 -0.58 3.54 -8.11
C ASN A 26 0.83 3.42 -8.69
N ASP A 27 1.86 3.54 -7.85
CA ASP A 27 3.26 3.51 -8.27
C ASP A 27 4.16 3.16 -7.07
N ARG A 28 5.42 2.78 -7.32
CA ARG A 28 6.38 2.45 -6.27
C ARG A 28 7.79 2.86 -6.67
N THR A 29 8.59 3.21 -5.68
CA THR A 29 10.03 3.42 -5.89
C THR A 29 10.72 2.09 -6.20
N GLU A 30 11.75 2.15 -7.04
CA GLU A 30 12.57 0.98 -7.42
C GLU A 30 13.23 0.34 -6.19
N ASP A 31 13.56 1.16 -5.20
CA ASP A 31 14.14 0.77 -3.91
C ASP A 31 13.13 0.06 -2.99
N GLY A 32 11.83 0.10 -3.29
CA GLY A 32 10.78 -0.59 -2.52
C GLY A 32 10.55 -0.04 -1.10
N HIS A 33 11.08 1.14 -0.81
CA HIS A 33 10.90 1.85 0.47
C HIS A 33 9.69 2.80 0.46
N THR A 34 9.31 3.29 -0.71
CA THR A 34 8.23 4.26 -0.87
C THR A 34 7.22 3.76 -1.88
N ILE A 35 5.93 3.93 -1.57
CA ILE A 35 4.83 3.61 -2.47
C ILE A 35 3.86 4.79 -2.59
N TRP A 36 3.21 4.85 -3.74
CA TRP A 36 2.09 5.74 -3.99
C TRP A 36 0.81 4.93 -3.93
N VAL A 37 -0.11 5.31 -3.05
CA VAL A 37 -1.43 4.70 -2.93
C VAL A 37 -2.46 5.72 -3.39
N ILE A 38 -3.40 5.27 -4.23
CA ILE A 38 -4.54 6.04 -4.69
C ILE A 38 -5.82 5.51 -4.07
N ASP A 39 -6.58 6.38 -3.42
CA ASP A 39 -7.89 6.06 -2.89
C ASP A 39 -8.94 5.99 -4.01
N LYS A 40 -10.10 5.39 -3.73
CA LYS A 40 -11.25 5.32 -4.66
C LYS A 40 -11.71 6.69 -5.19
N ILE A 41 -11.45 7.78 -4.46
CA ILE A 41 -11.80 9.14 -4.89
C ILE A 41 -10.72 9.79 -5.79
N GLY A 42 -9.61 9.09 -6.06
CA GLY A 42 -8.50 9.62 -6.85
C GLY A 42 -7.47 10.42 -6.05
N ASP A 43 -7.59 10.48 -4.71
CA ASP A 43 -6.57 11.08 -3.85
C ASP A 43 -5.34 10.19 -3.82
N ARG A 44 -4.19 10.72 -4.27
CA ARG A 44 -2.92 10.00 -4.22
C ARG A 44 -2.12 10.43 -2.99
N ARG A 45 -1.64 9.46 -2.24
CA ARG A 45 -0.78 9.67 -1.08
C ARG A 45 0.49 8.83 -1.20
N LEU A 46 1.56 9.41 -0.72
CA LEU A 46 2.86 8.76 -0.67
C LEU A 46 3.11 8.27 0.76
N PHE A 47 3.60 7.04 0.88
CA PHE A 47 3.94 6.41 2.15
C PHE A 47 5.37 5.89 2.08
N HIS A 48 6.11 5.99 3.19
CA HIS A 48 7.42 5.37 3.35
C HIS A 48 7.38 4.27 4.41
N ILE A 49 8.22 3.26 4.24
CA ILE A 49 8.38 2.17 5.21
C ILE A 49 8.98 2.66 6.54
N GLU A 50 9.69 3.78 6.53
CA GLU A 50 10.30 4.38 7.73
C GLU A 50 9.30 5.10 8.64
N ASP A 51 8.08 5.40 8.14
CA ASP A 51 7.00 6.03 8.92
C ASP A 51 6.27 5.04 9.87
N ASP A 52 6.83 3.86 10.09
CA ASP A 52 6.28 2.79 10.94
C ASP A 52 4.90 2.30 10.47
N TYR A 53 4.62 2.42 9.17
CA TYR A 53 3.40 1.87 8.58
C TYR A 53 3.54 0.37 8.33
N GLU A 54 2.54 -0.36 8.78
CA GLU A 54 2.34 -1.75 8.46
C GLU A 54 1.50 -1.84 7.18
N LEU A 55 2.09 -2.39 6.12
CA LEU A 55 1.40 -2.59 4.85
C LEU A 55 0.86 -4.01 4.77
N GLN A 56 -0.45 -4.13 4.55
CA GLN A 56 -1.11 -5.39 4.29
C GLN A 56 -1.71 -5.38 2.89
N ILE A 57 -1.26 -6.28 2.03
CA ILE A 57 -1.87 -6.50 0.72
C ILE A 57 -3.19 -7.21 0.97
N SER A 58 -4.30 -6.55 0.65
CA SER A 58 -5.59 -7.21 0.55
C SER A 58 -5.56 -8.04 -0.73
N GLN A 59 -4.99 -9.23 -0.67
CA GLN A 59 -5.13 -10.20 -1.75
C GLN A 59 -6.62 -10.45 -1.91
N ASN A 60 -7.19 -9.91 -2.99
CA ASN A 60 -8.42 -10.44 -3.51
C ASN A 60 -8.11 -11.91 -3.79
N ALA A 61 -8.67 -12.81 -2.98
CA ALA A 61 -8.41 -14.23 -3.06
C ALA A 61 -8.69 -14.69 -4.49
N HIS A 62 -7.65 -14.78 -5.32
CA HIS A 62 -7.66 -15.64 -6.49
C HIS A 62 -7.47 -17.05 -5.95
N ALA A 63 -8.54 -17.56 -5.35
CA ALA A 63 -8.79 -18.98 -5.29
C ALA A 63 -8.93 -19.44 -6.74
N CYS A 64 -7.91 -20.17 -7.21
CA CYS A 64 -7.97 -20.99 -8.41
C CYS A 64 -7.46 -22.38 -8.01
#